data_AF-A0A844SZG5-F1
#
_entry.id   AF-A0A844SZG5-F1
#
_cell.length_a   1.000
_cell.length_b   1.000
_cell.length_c   1.000
_cell.angle_alpha   90.00
_cell.angle_beta   90.00
_cell.angle_gamma   90.00
#
_symmetry.space_group_name_H-M   'P 1'
#
loop_
_entity.id
_entity.type
_entity.pdbx_description
1 polymer ?
#
loop_
_entity_poly.entity_id
_entity_poly.type
_entity_poly.pdbx_seq_one_letter_code
_entity_poly.pdbx_strand_id
1 'polypeptide(L)' 'MRPVGVRPAVEGHDWRHFAEIDAEVRPLLKLVDHRHLNDVEGLENPTAAVIVDWFFDRILGC' A
#
# COMPACT_ATOMS: atom_id res chain seq x y z
N MET A 1 15.02 8.88 34.82
CA MET A 1 14.32 8.79 33.52
C MET A 1 15.28 8.16 32.53
N ARG A 2 15.12 6.88 32.16
CA ARG A 2 16.00 6.21 31.18
C ARG A 2 15.46 6.51 29.77
N PRO A 3 16.33 6.81 28.78
CA PRO A 3 15.88 7.02 27.41
C PRO A 3 15.34 5.70 26.85
N VAL A 4 14.19 5.74 26.18
CA VAL A 4 13.69 4.61 25.39
C VAL A 4 14.58 4.52 24.15
N GLY A 5 15.57 3.64 24.20
CA GLY A 5 16.27 3.21 22.99
C GLY A 5 15.30 2.40 22.12
N VAL A 6 15.12 2.81 20.87
CA VAL A 6 14.46 1.97 19.86
C VAL A 6 15.32 0.71 19.73
N ARG A 7 14.78 -0.43 20.18
CA ARG A 7 15.47 -1.71 20.03
C ARG A 7 15.51 -2.07 18.54
N PRO A 8 16.62 -2.65 18.03
CA PRO A 8 16.65 -3.16 16.68
C PRO A 8 15.58 -4.24 16.53
N ALA A 9 14.95 -4.30 15.34
CA ALA A 9 13.96 -5.32 15.02
C ALA A 9 14.58 -6.70 15.23
N VAL A 10 13.89 -7.54 15.99
CA VAL A 10 14.30 -8.91 16.30
C VAL A 10 14.19 -9.74 15.02
N GLU A 11 15.26 -10.44 14.64
CA GLU A 11 15.23 -11.39 13.53
C GLU A 11 14.34 -12.59 13.87
N GLY A 12 13.40 -12.92 12.99
CA GLY A 12 12.66 -14.19 13.01
C GLY A 12 11.21 -14.10 13.47
N HIS A 13 10.35 -13.40 12.73
CA HIS A 13 8.92 -13.44 12.98
C HIS A 13 8.14 -13.43 11.66
N ASP A 14 7.17 -14.34 11.55
CA ASP A 14 6.30 -14.55 10.36
C ASP A 14 5.23 -13.45 10.19
N TRP A 15 5.49 -12.25 10.69
CA TRP A 15 4.63 -11.09 10.47
C TRP A 15 5.41 -10.03 9.69
N ARG A 16 4.77 -9.48 8.67
CA ARG A 16 5.29 -8.31 7.97
C ARG A 16 5.12 -7.06 8.82
N HIS A 17 6.09 -6.16 8.75
CA HIS A 17 5.98 -4.86 9.40
C HIS A 17 4.96 -4.00 8.65
N PHE A 18 4.08 -3.28 9.38
CA PHE A 18 3.13 -2.35 8.74
C PHE A 18 3.84 -1.29 7.88
N ALA A 19 5.04 -0.86 8.28
CA ALA A 19 5.85 0.07 7.50
C ALA A 19 6.26 -0.47 6.11
N GLU A 20 6.39 -1.79 5.97
CA GLU A 20 6.70 -2.44 4.68
C GLU A 20 5.47 -2.44 3.78
N ILE A 21 4.29 -2.78 4.33
CA ILE A 21 3.01 -2.70 3.61
C ILE A 21 2.76 -1.26 3.15
N ASP A 22 2.96 -0.28 4.04
CA ASP A 22 2.88 1.14 3.73
C ASP A 22 3.82 1.53 2.58
N ALA A 23 5.06 1.03 2.60
CA ALA A 23 6.05 1.33 1.56
C ALA A 23 5.64 0.77 0.20
N GLU A 24 5.04 -0.42 0.15
CA GLU A 24 4.53 -1.05 -1.08
C GLU A 24 3.30 -0.31 -1.64
N VAL A 25 2.39 0.14 -0.77
CA VAL A 25 1.09 0.72 -1.18
C VAL A 25 1.16 2.22 -1.46
N ARG A 26 2.06 2.97 -0.79
CA ARG A 26 2.20 4.44 -0.96
C ARG A 26 2.37 4.91 -2.40
N PRO A 27 3.16 4.26 -3.28
CA PRO A 27 3.27 4.65 -4.68
C PRO A 27 1.93 4.60 -5.42
N LEU A 28 1.10 3.58 -5.15
CA LEU A 28 -0.22 3.41 -5.76
C LEU A 28 -1.21 4.44 -5.24
N LEU A 29 -1.19 4.74 -3.94
CA LEU A 29 -2.04 5.77 -3.35
C LEU A 29 -1.79 7.14 -3.99
N LYS A 30 -0.54 7.49 -4.32
CA LYS A 30 -0.23 8.76 -5.01
C LYS A 30 -0.87 8.87 -6.40
N LEU A 31 -1.24 7.76 -7.04
CA LEU A 31 -1.88 7.75 -8.35
C LEU A 31 -3.38 8.09 -8.28
N VAL A 32 -4.01 7.89 -7.12
CA VAL A 32 -5.47 7.99 -6.94
C VAL A 32 -5.88 9.03 -5.88
N ASP A 33 -4.99 9.34 -4.93
CA ASP A 33 -5.25 10.27 -3.84
C ASP A 33 -5.53 11.68 -4.37
N HIS A 34 -6.64 12.29 -3.91
CA HIS A 34 -7.10 13.61 -4.36
C HIS A 34 -7.27 13.75 -5.89
N ARG A 35 -7.59 12.65 -6.60
CA ARG A 35 -7.84 12.66 -8.05
C ARG A 35 -9.23 12.12 -8.37
N HIS A 36 -9.74 12.51 -9.54
CA HIS A 36 -10.92 11.89 -10.10
C HIS A 36 -10.54 10.50 -10.64
N LEU A 37 -11.10 9.44 -10.05
CA LEU A 37 -10.67 8.07 -10.33
C LEU A 37 -10.87 7.68 -11.80
N ASN A 38 -11.90 8.22 -12.46
CA ASN A 38 -12.16 7.93 -13.88
C ASN A 38 -11.05 8.41 -14.83
N ASP A 39 -10.16 9.31 -14.38
CA ASP A 39 -9.03 9.81 -15.18
C ASP A 39 -7.76 8.95 -15.01
N VAL A 40 -7.81 7.93 -14.15
CA VAL A 40 -6.70 6.99 -13.92
C VAL A 40 -6.88 5.79 -14.85
N GLU A 41 -5.85 5.46 -15.62
CA GLU A 41 -5.86 4.33 -16.55
C GLU A 41 -6.22 3.01 -15.84
N GLY A 42 -7.26 2.35 -16.35
CA GLY A 42 -7.84 1.13 -15.78
C GLY A 42 -8.89 1.36 -14.69
N LEU A 43 -9.23 2.61 -14.37
CA LEU A 43 -10.27 3.00 -13.41
C LEU A 43 -11.37 3.86 -14.05
N GLU A 44 -11.59 3.76 -15.37
CA GLU A 44 -12.57 4.57 -16.11
C GLU A 44 -14.01 4.34 -15.60
N ASN A 45 -14.28 3.17 -15.00
CA ASN A 45 -15.50 2.83 -14.28
C ASN A 45 -15.18 2.30 -12.86
N PRO A 46 -14.90 3.19 -11.89
CA PRO A 46 -14.28 2.83 -10.60
C PRO A 46 -15.29 2.28 -9.60
N THR A 47 -15.94 1.16 -9.94
CA THR A 47 -16.71 0.38 -8.97
C THR A 47 -15.77 -0.24 -7.94
N ALA A 48 -16.29 -0.62 -6.77
CA ALA A 48 -15.47 -1.22 -5.71
C ALA A 48 -14.70 -2.46 -6.18
N ALA A 49 -15.32 -3.31 -7.03
CA ALA A 49 -14.66 -4.48 -7.60
C ALA A 49 -13.48 -4.09 -8.52
N VAL A 50 -13.71 -3.14 -9.44
CA VAL A 50 -12.66 -2.66 -10.36
C VAL A 50 -11.50 -2.02 -9.59
N ILE A 51 -11.79 -1.26 -8.53
CA ILE A 51 -10.75 -0.67 -7.67
C ILE A 51 -9.92 -1.77 -7.00
N VAL A 52 -10.56 -2.80 -6.45
CA VAL A 52 -9.88 -3.92 -5.81
C VAL A 52 -8.95 -4.62 -6.81
N ASP A 53 -9.46 -4.99 -7.98
CA ASP A 53 -8.68 -5.66 -9.02
C ASP A 53 -7.48 -4.78 -9.45
N TRP A 54 -7.72 -3.49 -9.69
CA TRP A 54 -6.67 -2.55 -10.10
C TRP A 54 -5.52 -2.45 -9.09
N PHE A 55 -5.82 -2.44 -7.78
CA PHE A 55 -4.81 -2.44 -6.72
C PHE A 55 -4.11 -3.80 -6.61
N PHE A 56 -4.86 -4.91 -6.68
CA PHE A 56 -4.32 -6.26 -6.55
C PHE A 56 -3.32 -6.58 -7.66
N ASP A 57 -3.66 -6.30 -8.92
CA ASP A 57 -2.79 -6.52 -10.08
C ASP A 57 -1.45 -5.78 -9.92
N ARG A 58 -1.50 -4.56 -9.36
CA ARG A 58 -0.32 -3.70 -9.17
C ARG A 58 0.51 -4.02 -7.92
N ILE A 59 -0.08 -4.65 -6.90
CA ILE A 59 0.64 -5.08 -5.69
C ILE A 59 1.30 -6.44 -5.90
N LEU A 60 0.60 -7.39 -6.54
CA LEU A 60 1.06 -8.76 -6.68
C LEU A 60 1.92 -9.00 -7.93
N GLY A 61 1.93 -8.07 -8.89
CA GLY A 61 2.73 -8.15 -10.12
C GLY A 61 2.29 -9.26 -11.08
N CYS A 62 1.00 -9.57 -11.09
CA CYS A 62 0.38 -10.60 -11.94
C CYS A 62 0.11 -10.10 -13.37
#